data_AF-D3RTA5-F1
#
_entry.id   AF-D3RTA5-F1
#
_cell.length_a   1.000
_cell.length_b   1.000
_cell.length_c   1.000
_cell.angle_alpha   90.00
_cell.angle_beta   90.00
_cell.angle_gamma   90.00
#
_symmetry.space_group_name_H-M   'P 1'
#
loop_
_entity.id
_entity.type
_entity.pdbx_description
1 polymer ?
#
loop_
_entity_poly.entity_id
_entity_poly.type
_entity_poly.pdbx_seq_one_letter_code
_entity_poly.pdbx_strand_id
1 'polypeptide(L)' 'MLGESHDLRHEFPDLEQKIAALRAGNPEFARLMDEYDSLDARVRNIEELGSPVADETIEELKKQRLHLKDALYDMIRA' A
#
# COMPACT_ATOMS: atom_id res chain seq x y z
N MET A 1 16.76 8.89 1.98
CA MET A 1 15.77 9.32 0.96
C MET A 1 14.66 8.30 1.00
N LEU A 2 13.44 8.70 1.37
CA LEU A 2 12.25 7.84 1.47
C LEU A 2 11.74 7.51 0.05
N GLY A 3 12.60 6.83 -0.72
CA GLY A 3 12.58 6.80 -2.19
C GLY A 3 12.54 5.39 -2.77
N GLU A 4 12.08 4.41 -2.01
CA GLU A 4 11.58 3.18 -2.61
C GLU A 4 10.07 3.27 -2.49
N SER A 5 9.47 3.94 -3.48
CA SER A 5 8.04 3.89 -3.71
C SER A 5 7.65 2.42 -3.78
N HIS A 6 7.17 1.88 -2.66
CA HIS A 6 6.49 0.59 -2.61
C HIS A 6 5.11 0.69 -3.26
N ASP A 7 5.05 1.43 -4.36
CA ASP A 7 3.95 1.46 -5.28
C ASP A 7 3.94 0.08 -5.94
N LEU A 8 2.77 -0.58 -5.94
CA LEU A 8 2.52 -1.74 -6.79
C LEU A 8 2.98 -1.52 -8.24
N ARG A 9 3.02 -0.26 -8.68
CA ARG A 9 3.51 0.17 -9.99
C ARG A 9 5.01 -0.05 -10.20
N HIS A 10 5.82 0.06 -9.16
CA HIS A 10 7.27 -0.13 -9.22
C HIS A 10 7.65 -1.62 -9.13
N GLU A 11 6.91 -2.40 -8.32
CA GLU A 11 7.08 -3.86 -8.24
C GLU A 11 6.53 -4.57 -9.49
N PHE A 12 5.57 -3.96 -10.20
CA PHE A 12 4.96 -4.54 -11.40
C PHE A 12 4.81 -3.52 -12.54
N PRO A 13 5.91 -3.13 -13.21
CA PRO A 13 5.86 -2.19 -14.33
C PRO A 13 4.97 -2.67 -15.48
N ASP A 14 4.93 -3.98 -15.74
CA ASP A 14 4.05 -4.62 -16.73
C ASP A 14 2.55 -4.50 -16.37
N LEU A 15 2.23 -4.37 -15.08
CA LEU A 15 0.85 -4.30 -14.60
C LEU A 15 0.38 -2.86 -14.40
N GLU A 16 1.24 -1.85 -14.60
CA GLU A 16 0.88 -0.45 -14.39
C GLU A 16 -0.36 -0.03 -15.20
N GLN A 17 -0.44 -0.44 -16.46
CA GLN A 17 -1.60 -0.17 -17.31
C GLN A 17 -2.88 -0.84 -16.78
N LYS A 18 -2.77 -2.09 -16.29
CA LYS A 18 -3.91 -2.83 -15.71
C LYS A 18 -4.36 -2.20 -14.40
N ILE A 19 -3.41 -1.78 -13.55
CA ILE A 19 -3.65 -1.05 -12.30
C ILE A 19 -4.36 0.28 -12.58
N ALA A 20 -3.92 1.05 -13.58
CA ALA A 20 -4.55 2.31 -13.94
C ALA A 20 -5.98 2.11 -14.46
N ALA A 21 -6.21 1.08 -15.30
CA ALA A 21 -7.53 0.72 -15.79
C ALA A 21 -8.46 0.24 -14.66
N LEU A 22 -7.96 -0.61 -13.75
CA LEU A 22 -8.69 -1.08 -12.58
C LEU A 22 -9.00 0.06 -11.62
N ARG A 23 -8.08 0.99 -11.38
CA ARG A 23 -8.33 2.16 -10.53
C ARG A 23 -9.41 3.08 -11.12
N ALA A 24 -9.47 3.22 -12.44
CA ALA A 24 -10.49 4.02 -13.10
C ALA A 24 -11.86 3.32 -13.19
N GLY A 25 -11.86 1.99 -13.35
CA GLY A 25 -13.07 1.19 -13.57
C GLY A 25 -13.62 0.47 -12.34
N ASN A 26 -12.82 0.33 -11.27
CA ASN A 26 -13.16 -0.42 -10.08
C ASN A 26 -12.98 0.46 -8.82
N PRO A 27 -14.08 0.93 -8.21
CA PRO A 27 -14.01 1.80 -7.03
C PRO A 27 -13.43 1.10 -5.80
N GLU A 28 -13.58 -0.22 -5.69
CA GLU A 28 -12.97 -1.00 -4.60
C GLU A 28 -11.44 -0.99 -4.71
N PHE A 29 -10.92 -1.19 -5.92
CA PHE A 29 -9.48 -1.12 -6.18
C PHE A 29 -8.91 0.27 -5.88
N ALA A 30 -9.64 1.33 -6.27
CA ALA A 30 -9.25 2.70 -5.96
C ALA A 30 -9.20 2.95 -4.44
N ARG A 31 -10.17 2.44 -3.69
CA ARG A 31 -10.20 2.51 -2.22
C ARG A 31 -9.02 1.80 -1.58
N LEU A 32 -8.74 0.57 -1.99
CA LEU A 32 -7.64 -0.24 -1.45
C LEU A 32 -6.27 0.42 -1.69
N MET A 33 -6.07 1.00 -2.87
CA MET A 33 -4.88 1.79 -3.19
C MET A 33 -4.73 3.00 -2.26
N ASP A 34 -5.81 3.74 -2.01
CA ASP A 34 -5.80 4.90 -1.13
C ASP A 34 -5.50 4.52 0.33
N GLU A 35 -6.09 3.42 0.80
CA GLU A 35 -5.80 2.85 2.12
C GLU A 35 -4.34 2.44 2.26
N TYR A 36 -3.77 1.81 1.23
CA TYR A 36 -2.37 1.41 1.22
C TYR A 36 -1.43 2.61 1.31
N ASP A 37 -1.69 3.66 0.52
CA ASP A 37 -0.91 4.90 0.51
C ASP A 37 -0.97 5.61 1.88
N SER A 38 -2.18 5.74 2.43
CA SER A 38 -2.42 6.30 3.76
C SER A 38 -1.69 5.53 4.86
N LEU A 39 -1.65 4.20 4.73
CA LEU A 39 -0.99 3.33 5.69
C LEU A 39 0.53 3.45 5.62
N ASP A 40 1.12 3.53 4.42
CA ASP A 40 2.56 3.80 4.23
C ASP A 40 2.95 5.16 4.82
N ALA A 41 2.16 6.20 4.55
CA ALA A 41 2.36 7.53 5.13
C ALA A 41 2.30 7.50 6.67
N ARG A 42 1.37 6.72 7.23
CA ARG A 42 1.24 6.56 8.67
C ARG A 42 2.42 5.81 9.29
N VAL A 43 2.92 4.76 8.65
CA VAL A 43 4.14 4.05 9.08
C VAL A 43 5.32 5.02 9.10
N ARG A 44 5.56 5.76 8.02
CA ARG A 44 6.65 6.77 7.97
C ARG A 44 6.52 7.80 9.07
N ASN A 45 5.31 8.32 9.28
CA ASN A 45 5.07 9.33 10.30
C ASN A 45 5.39 8.81 11.72
N ILE A 46 5.05 7.55 12.00
CA ILE A 46 5.36 6.90 13.28
C ILE A 46 6.87 6.66 13.43
N GLU A 47 7.54 6.22 12.36
CA GLU A 47 9.00 6.04 12.33
C GLU A 47 9.73 7.38 12.57
N GLU A 48 9.23 8.48 11.98
CA GLU A 48 9.77 9.83 12.19
C GLU A 48 9.50 10.36 13.61
N LEU A 49 8.36 10.01 14.20
CA LEU A 49 7.98 10.43 15.57
C LEU A 49 8.77 9.70 16.66
N GLY A 50 9.48 8.62 16.35
CA GLY A 50 10.47 7.97 17.24
C GLY A 50 9.92 7.54 18.61
N SER A 51 8.62 7.24 18.70
CA SER A 51 7.94 7.00 19.98
C SER A 51 7.93 5.51 20.33
N PRO A 52 8.20 5.09 21.59
CA PRO A 52 8.29 3.68 21.99
C PRO A 52 6.97 2.89 21.89
N VAL A 53 5.85 3.57 21.59
CA VAL A 53 4.55 2.94 21.25
C VAL A 53 4.53 2.36 19.83
N ALA A 54 5.59 2.62 19.05
CA ALA A 54 5.68 2.31 17.63
C ALA A 54 5.79 0.81 17.33
N ASP A 55 6.41 -0.02 18.18
CA ASP A 55 6.67 -1.43 17.83
C ASP A 55 5.38 -2.21 17.53
N GLU A 56 4.43 -2.19 18.46
CA GLU A 56 3.17 -2.95 18.30
C GLU A 56 2.27 -2.36 17.20
N THR A 57 2.28 -1.04 17.05
CA THR A 57 1.51 -0.34 16.00
C THR A 57 2.10 -0.57 14.61
N ILE A 58 3.42 -0.52 14.47
CA ILE A 58 4.11 -0.79 13.20
C ILE A 58 3.92 -2.26 12.81
N GLU A 59 3.91 -3.19 13.76
CA GLU A 59 3.64 -4.60 13.49
C GLU A 59 2.23 -4.80 12.90
N GLU A 60 1.22 -4.17 13.49
CA GLU A 60 -0.17 -4.17 13.00
C GLU A 60 -0.26 -3.52 11.61
N LEU A 61 0.38 -2.37 11.42
CA LEU A 61 0.41 -1.68 10.13
C LEU A 61 1.09 -2.53 9.05
N LYS A 62 2.20 -3.21 9.35
CA LYS A 62 2.84 -4.15 8.42
C LYS A 62 1.91 -5.28 8.01
N LYS A 63 1.13 -5.84 8.94
CA LYS A 63 0.11 -6.86 8.62
C LYS A 63 -0.98 -6.30 7.71
N GLN A 64 -1.51 -5.13 8.03
CA GLN A 64 -2.53 -4.47 7.20
C GLN A 64 -2.00 -4.16 5.80
N ARG A 65 -0.76 -3.66 5.70
CA ARG A 65 -0.07 -3.42 4.43
C ARG A 65 0.01 -4.69 3.58
N LEU A 66 0.37 -5.82 4.21
CA LEU A 66 0.44 -7.11 3.53
C LEU A 66 -0.95 -7.56 3.04
N HIS A 67 -1.99 -7.42 3.87
CA HIS A 67 -3.36 -7.75 3.48
C HIS A 67 -3.87 -6.90 2.32
N LEU A 68 -3.64 -5.58 2.36
CA LEU A 68 -4.02 -4.66 1.28
C LEU A 68 -3.29 -5.01 -0.02
N LYS A 69 -2.00 -5.32 0.07
CA LYS A 69 -1.20 -5.78 -1.07
C LYS A 69 -1.76 -7.08 -1.65
N ASP A 70 -2.10 -8.06 -0.81
CA ASP A 70 -2.66 -9.34 -1.25
C ASP A 70 -4.01 -9.14 -1.96
N ALA A 71 -4.89 -8.31 -1.40
CA ALA A 71 -6.18 -7.96 -2.01
C ALA A 71 -6.03 -7.25 -3.35
N LEU A 72 -5.12 -6.28 -3.44
CA LEU A 72 -4.80 -5.59 -4.70
C LEU A 72 -4.25 -6.58 -5.73
N TYR A 73 -3.40 -7.52 -5.29
CA TYR A 73 -2.83 -8.53 -6.18
C TYR A 73 -3.87 -9.53 -6.69
N ASP A 74 -4.80 -9.95 -5.83
CA ASP A 74 -5.92 -10.83 -6.20
C ASP A 74 -6.82 -10.16 -7.25
N MET A 75 -7.14 -8.87 -7.07
CA MET A 75 -7.88 -8.08 -8.05
C MET A 75 -7.14 -7.89 -9.38
N ILE A 76 -5.81 -7.79 -9.36
CA ILE A 76 -4.99 -7.67 -10.58
C ILE A 76 -4.87 -9.02 -11.29
N ARG A 77 -4.88 -10.14 -10.56
CA ARG A 77 -4.73 -11.48 -11.11
C ARG A 77 -6.04 -12.09 -11.59
N ALA A 78 -7.17 -11.64 -11.05
CA ALA A 78 -8.51 -11.91 -11.57
C ALA A 78 -8.68 -11.40 -13.02
#